data_AF-A0A6G0YLJ4-F1
#
_entry.id   AF-A0A6G0YLJ4-F1
#
_cell.length_a   1.000
_cell.length_b   1.000
_cell.length_c   1.000
_cell.angle_alpha   90.00
_cell.angle_beta   90.00
_cell.angle_gamma   90.00
#
_symmetry.space_group_name_H-M   'P 1'
#
loop_
_entity.id
_entity.type
_entity.pdbx_description
1 polymer ?
#
loop_
_entity_poly.entity_id
_entity_poly.type
_entity_poly.pdbx_seq_one_letter_code
_entity_poly.pdbx_strand_id
1 'polypeptide(L)'
;GFITFHSYGQAIVFPWACTKDSLKEDYDKHQNIATLMSLKIFETTSNTYSVGPASTVLYEASGTSMDWMKGIANIKYVFTLELRDTGINGFNLPTSEIIPSGQEAFCAVSVLANVIESDYQSKGTFCRSKKILFIMLTIFYLN
;
A
#
# COMPACT_ATOMS: atom_id res chain seq x y z
N GLY A 1 -8.58 3.96 2.16
CA GLY A 1 -7.55 3.06 2.70
C GLY A 1 -7.12 3.57 4.04
N PHE A 2 -6.41 2.75 4.82
CA PHE A 2 -5.82 3.12 6.10
C PHE A 2 -4.33 2.80 6.07
N ILE A 3 -3.50 3.75 6.49
CA ILE A 3 -2.08 3.56 6.74
C ILE A 3 -1.77 4.09 8.14
N THR A 4 -1.04 3.31 8.93
CA THR A 4 -0.43 3.77 10.18
C THR A 4 1.09 3.72 10.05
N PHE A 5 1.77 4.73 10.61
CA PHE A 5 3.22 4.86 10.51
C PHE A 5 3.85 4.65 11.87
N HIS A 6 4.92 3.87 11.87
CA HIS A 6 5.73 3.51 13.02
C HIS A 6 7.21 3.60 12.64
N SER A 7 8.07 3.41 13.63
CA SER A 7 9.49 3.16 13.45
C SER A 7 9.90 2.19 14.57
N TYR A 8 10.91 1.35 14.40
CA TYR A 8 11.79 1.17 13.25
C TYR A 8 11.71 -0.29 12.75
N GLY A 9 12.21 -0.56 11.55
CA GLY A 9 12.32 -1.94 11.07
C GLY A 9 12.36 -2.11 9.56
N GLN A 10 12.06 -1.06 8.78
CA GLN A 10 11.92 -1.13 7.33
C GLN A 10 11.01 -2.29 6.90
N ALA A 11 9.77 -2.25 7.36
CA ALA A 11 8.76 -3.26 7.06
C ALA A 11 7.45 -2.61 6.60
N ILE A 12 6.79 -3.22 5.62
CA ILE A 12 5.44 -2.88 5.19
C ILE A 12 4.57 -4.09 5.47
N VAL A 13 3.80 -4.00 6.53
CA VAL A 13 2.99 -5.11 7.01
C VAL A 13 1.50 -4.82 6.85
N PHE A 14 0.72 -5.89 6.78
CA PHE A 14 -0.73 -5.83 6.65
C PHE A 14 -1.40 -6.84 7.58
N PRO A 15 -2.74 -6.75 7.79
CA PRO A 15 -3.44 -7.68 8.66
C PRO A 15 -3.23 -9.14 8.24
N TRP A 16 -3.20 -10.10 9.17
CA TRP A 16 -3.50 -9.91 10.59
C TRP A 16 -2.24 -9.88 11.44
N ALA A 17 -2.26 -9.07 12.50
CA ALA A 17 -1.24 -9.07 13.53
C ALA A 17 -1.57 -10.09 14.64
N CYS A 18 -2.84 -10.33 14.94
CA CYS A 18 -3.23 -11.14 16.09
C CYS A 18 -3.08 -12.66 15.93
N THR A 19 -2.82 -13.16 14.71
CA THR A 19 -2.68 -14.60 14.44
C THR A 19 -1.89 -14.86 13.16
N LYS A 20 -1.14 -15.96 13.12
CA LYS A 20 -0.50 -16.50 11.89
C LYS A 20 -1.40 -17.38 11.05
N ASP A 21 -2.47 -17.92 11.64
CA ASP A 21 -3.35 -18.91 11.00
C ASP A 21 -4.38 -18.28 10.05
N SER A 22 -4.45 -16.95 10.00
CA SER A 22 -5.37 -16.24 9.12
C SER A 22 -4.78 -16.05 7.71
N LEU A 23 -4.80 -17.10 6.89
CA LEU A 23 -4.87 -16.90 5.43
C LEU A 23 -6.29 -16.45 5.08
N LYS A 24 -6.60 -15.23 5.54
CA LYS A 24 -7.88 -14.55 5.35
C LYS A 24 -7.85 -13.84 4.01
N GLU A 25 -9.02 -13.82 3.38
CA GLU A 25 -9.46 -13.03 2.24
C GLU A 25 -8.56 -11.81 1.90
N ASP A 26 -8.26 -11.64 0.61
CA ASP A 26 -7.40 -10.57 0.06
C ASP A 26 -5.89 -10.64 0.37
N TYR A 27 -5.35 -11.75 0.92
CA TYR A 27 -3.91 -11.91 1.18
C TYR A 27 -3.05 -11.55 -0.03
N ASP A 28 -3.27 -12.20 -1.18
CA ASP A 28 -2.47 -11.99 -2.40
C ASP A 28 -2.53 -10.53 -2.86
N LYS A 29 -3.69 -9.89 -2.68
CA LYS A 29 -3.86 -8.48 -3.03
C LYS A 29 -3.03 -7.56 -2.13
N HIS A 30 -3.05 -7.79 -0.81
CA HIS A 30 -2.23 -7.02 0.12
C HIS A 30 -0.74 -7.27 -0.09
N GLN A 31 -0.35 -8.53 -0.30
CA GLN A 31 1.02 -8.91 -0.60
C GLN A 31 1.55 -8.18 -1.84
N ASN A 32 0.77 -8.19 -2.93
CA ASN A 32 1.13 -7.49 -4.16
C ASN A 32 1.25 -5.98 -3.97
N ILE A 33 0.30 -5.34 -3.27
CA ILE A 33 0.35 -3.90 -3.01
C ILE A 33 1.55 -3.54 -2.12
N ALA A 34 1.80 -4.27 -1.04
CA ALA A 34 2.96 -4.05 -0.17
C ALA A 34 4.29 -4.22 -0.94
N THR A 35 4.35 -5.20 -1.84
CA THR A 35 5.51 -5.41 -2.71
C THR A 35 5.73 -4.22 -3.63
N LEU A 36 4.67 -3.69 -4.26
CA LEU A 36 4.76 -2.48 -5.09
C LEU A 36 5.21 -1.24 -4.29
N MET A 37 4.76 -1.10 -3.04
CA MET A 37 5.22 -0.03 -2.15
C MET A 37 6.73 -0.17 -1.86
N SER A 38 7.19 -1.36 -1.51
CA SER A 38 8.62 -1.64 -1.22
C SER A 38 9.49 -1.40 -2.46
N LEU A 39 9.04 -1.85 -3.63
CA LEU A 39 9.72 -1.56 -4.91
C LEU A 39 9.81 -0.05 -5.17
N LYS A 40 8.74 0.72 -4.92
CA LYS A 40 8.77 2.17 -5.13
C LYS A 40 9.70 2.89 -4.17
N ILE A 41 9.78 2.43 -2.92
CA ILE A 41 10.75 2.92 -1.94
C ILE A 41 12.17 2.64 -2.40
N PHE A 42 12.45 1.41 -2.86
CA PHE A 42 13.74 1.00 -3.37
C PHE A 42 14.20 1.85 -4.56
N GLU A 43 13.30 2.12 -5.52
CA GLU A 43 13.60 3.02 -6.65
C GLU A 43 13.98 4.44 -6.21
N THR A 44 13.49 4.89 -5.06
CA THR A 44 13.63 6.28 -4.59
C THR A 44 14.87 6.47 -3.71
N THR A 45 15.16 5.49 -2.85
CA THR A 45 16.18 5.63 -1.80
C THR A 45 17.11 4.44 -1.68
N SER A 46 16.93 3.42 -2.52
CA SER A 46 17.66 2.14 -2.47
C SER A 46 17.49 1.33 -1.19
N ASN A 47 16.57 1.72 -0.30
CA ASN A 47 16.21 0.91 0.85
C ASN A 47 15.24 -0.22 0.47
N THR A 48 15.48 -1.39 1.06
CA THR A 48 14.59 -2.54 0.91
C THR A 48 13.72 -2.68 2.15
N TYR A 49 12.42 -2.78 1.95
CA TYR A 49 11.47 -3.06 3.03
C TYR A 49 10.97 -4.50 2.94
N SER A 50 10.94 -5.19 4.08
CA SER A 50 10.29 -6.50 4.20
C SER A 50 8.77 -6.34 4.07
N VAL A 51 8.09 -7.36 3.53
CA VAL A 51 6.65 -7.29 3.21
C VAL A 51 5.92 -8.56 3.62
N GLY A 52 4.73 -8.44 4.21
CA GLY A 52 3.91 -9.60 4.57
C GLY A 52 2.92 -9.34 5.72
N PRO A 53 2.22 -10.38 6.20
CA PRO A 53 1.38 -10.26 7.39
C PRO A 53 2.19 -9.81 8.59
N ALA A 54 1.62 -8.93 9.41
CA ALA A 54 2.29 -8.42 10.60
C ALA A 54 2.70 -9.53 11.57
N SER A 55 1.86 -10.56 11.76
CA SER A 55 2.17 -11.71 12.63
C SER A 55 3.37 -12.54 12.15
N THR A 56 3.63 -12.55 10.84
CA THR A 56 4.71 -13.32 10.21
C THR A 56 6.00 -12.52 10.10
N VAL A 57 5.92 -11.25 9.67
CA VAL A 57 7.09 -10.38 9.47
C VAL A 57 7.62 -9.84 10.79
N LEU A 58 6.73 -9.52 11.72
CA LEU A 58 7.07 -9.02 13.04
C LEU A 58 6.82 -10.12 14.08
N TYR A 59 5.68 -10.06 14.75
CA TYR A 59 5.26 -10.99 15.79
C TYR A 59 3.75 -10.88 15.99
N GLU A 60 3.16 -11.85 16.70
CA GLU A 60 1.74 -11.80 17.01
C GLU A 60 1.41 -10.71 18.03
N ALA A 61 0.50 -9.81 17.69
CA ALA A 61 0.07 -8.70 18.53
C ALA A 61 -1.44 -8.50 18.45
N SER A 62 -2.10 -8.40 19.60
CA SER A 62 -3.54 -8.11 19.70
C SER A 62 -3.79 -6.61 19.93
N GLY A 63 -4.98 -6.13 19.57
CA GLY A 63 -5.36 -4.73 19.80
C GLY A 63 -4.70 -3.72 18.86
N THR A 64 -4.12 -4.17 17.74
CA THR A 64 -3.50 -3.26 16.76
C THR A 64 -4.56 -2.43 16.03
N SER A 65 -4.22 -1.18 15.71
CA SER A 65 -5.09 -0.29 14.91
C SER A 65 -5.42 -0.90 13.55
N MET A 66 -4.44 -1.56 12.92
CA MET A 66 -4.58 -2.26 11.65
C MET A 66 -5.61 -3.40 11.70
N ASP A 67 -5.55 -4.28 12.70
CA ASP A 67 -6.52 -5.37 12.83
C ASP A 67 -7.93 -4.84 13.13
N TRP A 68 -8.05 -3.78 13.94
CA TRP A 68 -9.34 -3.14 14.20
C TRP A 68 -9.92 -2.49 12.94
N MET A 69 -9.10 -1.77 12.18
CA MET A 69 -9.51 -1.12 10.93
C MET A 69 -9.97 -2.13 9.88
N LYS A 70 -9.27 -3.28 9.79
CA LYS A 70 -9.65 -4.36 8.86
C LYS A 70 -10.90 -5.11 9.34
N GLY A 71 -10.96 -5.47 10.61
CA GLY A 71 -12.00 -6.36 11.15
C GLY A 71 -13.30 -5.70 11.54
N ILE A 72 -13.25 -4.51 12.14
CA ILE A 72 -14.43 -3.82 12.69
C ILE A 72 -14.87 -2.68 11.77
N ALA A 73 -13.94 -1.82 11.37
CA ALA A 73 -14.27 -0.71 10.48
C ALA A 73 -14.42 -1.13 9.00
N ASN A 74 -14.15 -2.40 8.68
CA ASN A 74 -14.27 -2.99 7.34
C ASN A 74 -13.51 -2.19 6.26
N ILE A 75 -12.36 -1.62 6.62
CA ILE A 75 -11.50 -0.92 5.68
C ILE A 75 -10.79 -1.95 4.80
N LYS A 76 -10.97 -1.83 3.49
CA LYS A 76 -10.46 -2.82 2.54
C LYS A 76 -8.93 -2.91 2.49
N TYR A 77 -8.26 -1.76 2.38
CA TYR A 77 -6.81 -1.64 2.25
C TYR A 77 -6.23 -1.06 3.53
N VAL A 78 -5.45 -1.86 4.24
CA VAL A 78 -4.90 -1.53 5.55
C VAL A 78 -3.44 -1.95 5.58
N PHE A 79 -2.54 -1.01 5.91
CA PHE A 79 -1.11 -1.26 6.00
C PHE A 79 -0.50 -0.53 7.20
N THR A 80 0.57 -1.09 7.75
CA THR A 80 1.48 -0.43 8.68
C THR A 80 2.85 -0.33 8.04
N LEU A 81 3.46 0.85 8.14
CA LEU A 81 4.86 1.05 7.77
C LEU A 81 5.71 1.20 9.01
N GLU A 82 6.67 0.28 9.19
CA GLU A 82 7.81 0.44 10.10
C GLU A 82 8.92 1.12 9.32
N LEU A 83 9.14 2.42 9.56
CA LEU A 83 10.10 3.24 8.81
C LEU A 83 11.55 2.95 9.24
N ARG A 84 12.48 3.81 8.78
CA ARG A 84 13.91 3.68 9.05
C ARG A 84 14.24 3.67 10.56
N ASP A 85 15.34 3.06 10.97
CA ASP A 85 16.24 2.19 10.20
C ASP A 85 15.99 0.72 10.56
N THR A 86 17.00 -0.14 10.42
CA THR A 86 16.92 -1.57 10.80
C THR A 86 17.48 -1.85 12.20
N GLY A 87 17.69 -0.81 13.01
CA GLY A 87 18.16 -0.90 14.39
C GLY A 87 19.55 -0.34 14.66
N ILE A 88 20.20 0.30 13.67
CA ILE A 88 21.51 0.96 13.88
C ILE A 88 21.33 2.16 14.81
N ASN A 89 20.36 3.02 14.51
CA ASN A 89 19.96 4.16 15.33
C ASN A 89 18.60 3.92 15.99
N GLY A 90 17.77 3.03 15.43
CA GLY A 90 16.44 2.71 15.93
C GLY A 90 15.59 3.97 16.06
N PHE A 91 15.07 4.23 17.26
CA PHE A 91 14.26 5.41 17.56
C PHE A 91 15.04 6.73 17.59
N ASN A 92 16.37 6.69 17.68
CA ASN A 92 17.22 7.89 17.72
C ASN A 92 17.83 8.18 16.34
N LEU A 93 16.99 8.14 15.31
CA LEU A 93 17.40 8.33 13.92
C LEU A 93 17.96 9.75 13.69
N PRO A 94 19.11 9.91 13.00
CA PRO A 94 19.70 11.23 12.74
C PRO A 94 18.74 12.17 12.00
N THR A 95 18.80 13.46 12.31
CA THR A 95 17.91 14.47 11.67
C THR A 95 18.08 14.56 10.16
N SER A 96 19.24 14.17 9.62
CA SER A 96 19.49 14.06 8.18
C SER A 96 18.60 13.03 7.48
N GLU A 97 18.06 12.06 8.22
CA GLU A 97 17.21 10.97 7.71
C GLU A 97 15.72 11.34 7.67
N ILE A 98 15.33 12.49 8.23
CA ILE A 98 13.91 12.91 8.27
C ILE A 98 13.34 13.02 6.86
N ILE A 99 14.03 13.74 5.97
CA ILE A 99 13.57 13.96 4.59
C ILE A 99 13.61 12.65 3.78
N PRO A 100 14.70 11.87 3.78
CA PRO A 100 14.71 10.54 3.15
C PRO A 100 13.58 9.63 3.64
N SER A 101 13.35 9.52 4.95
CA SER A 101 12.28 8.68 5.50
C SER A 101 10.87 9.19 5.10
N GLY A 102 10.66 10.51 5.06
CA GLY A 102 9.42 11.10 4.58
C GLY A 102 9.15 10.81 3.10
N GLN A 103 10.19 10.79 2.26
CA GLN A 103 10.06 10.41 0.85
C GLN A 103 9.62 8.94 0.70
N GLU A 104 10.18 8.02 1.50
CA GLU A 104 9.76 6.62 1.50
C GLU A 104 8.30 6.44 1.91
N ALA A 105 7.87 7.13 2.98
CA ALA A 105 6.48 7.12 3.41
C ALA A 105 5.55 7.64 2.30
N PHE A 106 5.94 8.72 1.63
CA PHE A 106 5.18 9.28 0.51
C PHE A 106 5.10 8.33 -0.69
N CYS A 107 6.17 7.59 -1.00
CA CYS A 107 6.17 6.56 -2.05
C CYS A 107 5.11 5.49 -1.77
N ALA A 108 5.05 4.96 -0.55
CA ALA A 108 4.06 3.94 -0.19
C ALA A 108 2.63 4.48 -0.24
N VAL A 109 2.39 5.70 0.28
CA VAL A 109 1.08 6.36 0.21
C VAL A 109 0.63 6.54 -1.24
N SER A 110 1.54 6.98 -2.11
CA SER A 110 1.25 7.22 -3.53
C SER A 110 0.87 5.92 -4.26
N VAL A 111 1.57 4.82 -3.99
CA VAL A 111 1.23 3.50 -4.53
C VAL A 111 -0.17 3.09 -4.09
N LEU A 112 -0.50 3.24 -2.80
CA LEU A 112 -1.84 2.88 -2.31
C LEU A 112 -2.93 3.74 -2.94
N ALA A 113 -2.71 5.05 -3.04
CA ALA A 113 -3.66 5.98 -3.63
C ALA A 113 -4.01 5.59 -5.06
N ASN A 114 -3.00 5.27 -5.88
CA ASN A 114 -3.19 4.83 -7.26
C ASN A 114 -3.97 3.51 -7.36
N VAL A 115 -3.71 2.56 -6.46
CA VAL A 115 -4.46 1.30 -6.39
C VAL A 115 -5.92 1.54 -6.05
N ILE A 116 -6.19 2.38 -5.05
CA ILE A 116 -7.56 2.74 -4.64
C ILE A 116 -8.29 3.43 -5.77
N GLU A 117 -7.65 4.37 -6.46
CA GLU A 117 -8.23 5.06 -7.61
C GLU A 117 -8.57 4.06 -8.73
N SER A 118 -7.63 3.17 -9.08
CA SER A 118 -7.84 2.15 -10.10
C SER A 118 -8.99 1.19 -9.76
N ASP A 119 -9.09 0.77 -8.50
CA ASP A 119 -10.17 -0.07 -7.99
C ASP A 119 -11.52 0.67 -7.93
N TYR A 120 -11.53 1.99 -7.75
CA TYR A 120 -12.74 2.80 -7.84
C TYR A 120 -13.23 2.91 -9.29
N GLN A 121 -12.34 3.19 -10.23
CA GLN A 121 -12.67 3.32 -11.64
C GLN A 121 -13.23 2.01 -12.22
N SER A 122 -12.66 0.86 -11.85
CA SER A 122 -13.11 -0.46 -12.33
C SER A 122 -14.54 -0.79 -11.89
N LYS A 123 -14.96 -0.34 -10.70
CA LYS A 123 -16.34 -0.47 -10.22
C LYS A 123 -17.32 0.47 -10.93
N GLY A 124 -16.85 1.66 -11.31
CA GLY A 124 -17.65 2.65 -12.04
C GLY A 124 -17.84 2.34 -13.54
N THR A 125 -17.06 1.41 -14.12
CA THR A 125 -17.08 1.17 -15.58
C THR A 125 -18.09 0.14 -16.09
N PHE A 126 -18.99 -0.40 -15.26
CA PHE A 126 -20.16 -1.15 -15.77
C PHE A 126 -21.12 -0.25 -16.58
N CYS A 127 -20.96 1.09 -16.56
CA CYS A 127 -21.68 2.01 -17.44
C CYS A 127 -20.76 2.99 -18.18
N ARG A 128 -19.69 2.48 -18.82
CA ARG A 128 -19.08 3.25 -19.93
C ARG A 128 -18.45 2.33 -20.96
N SER A 129 -19.33 1.75 -21.79
CA SER A 129 -18.94 1.09 -23.03
C SER A 129 -18.08 2.03 -23.89
N LYS A 130 -16.79 1.74 -24.01
CA LYS A 130 -15.90 2.30 -25.04
C LYS A 130 -16.25 1.71 -26.42
N LYS A 131 -17.49 1.90 -26.91
CA LYS A 131 -17.90 1.48 -28.27
C LYS A 131 -18.47 2.59 -29.17
N ILE A 132 -18.41 3.87 -28.80
CA ILE A 132 -19.01 4.96 -29.62
C ILE A 132 -18.00 6.08 -29.93
N LEU A 133 -16.78 5.76 -30.38
CA LEU A 133 -15.88 6.81 -30.90
C LEU A 133 -15.06 6.42 -32.13
N PHE A 134 -15.60 5.56 -33.01
CA PHE A 134 -14.87 5.18 -34.25
C PHE A 134 -15.69 5.20 -35.55
N ILE A 135 -16.86 5.88 -35.59
CA ILE A 135 -17.71 5.91 -36.81
C ILE A 135 -18.01 7.33 -37.36
N MET A 136 -17.50 8.41 -36.77
CA MET A 136 -17.75 9.77 -37.29
C MET A 136 -16.46 10.46 -37.74
N LEU A 137 -15.68 9.83 -38.63
CA LEU A 137 -14.58 10.53 -39.30
C LEU A 137 -14.46 10.22 -40.81
N THR A 138 -15.58 9.96 -41.49
CA THR A 138 -15.59 9.77 -42.96
C THR A 138 -16.70 10.54 -43.69
N ILE A 139 -17.39 11.48 -43.05
CA ILE A 139 -18.41 12.31 -43.73
C ILE A 139 -18.16 13.77 -43.39
N PHE A 140 -17.09 14.38 -43.89
CA PHE A 140 -16.97 15.85 -44.08
C PHE A 140 -15.78 16.20 -45.02
N TYR A 141 -15.53 15.37 -46.03
CA TYR A 141 -14.72 15.75 -47.20
C TYR A 141 -15.53 15.41 -48.45
N LEU A 142 -16.54 16.24 -48.74
CA LEU A 142 -17.19 16.39 -50.04
C LEU A 142 -18.15 17.58 -49.91
N ASN A 143 -17.60 18.79 -50.09
CA ASN A 143 -18.17 19.98 -50.73
C ASN A 143 -17.19 21.14 -50.54
#